data_AF-A0A3M6KG57-F1
#
_entry.id   AF-A0A3M6KG57-F1
#
_cell.length_a   1.000
_cell.length_b   1.000
_cell.length_c   1.000
_cell.angle_alpha   90.00
_cell.angle_beta   90.00
_cell.angle_gamma   90.00
#
_symmetry.space_group_name_H-M   'P 1'
#
loop_
_entity.id
_entity.type
_entity.pdbx_description
1 polymer ?
#
loop_
_entity_poly.entity_id
_entity_poly.type
_entity_poly.pdbx_seq_one_letter_code
_entity_poly.pdbx_strand_id
1 'polypeptide(L)'
;MASNELDELLNKSHKDLSVEDFEGKRVPCIGFEGRKFDDMLSKVSGKPLSVDTNLNILQDGLGHVFVEMLLTFSHGGINEKILVNANDNVEFFESLAETTMLAITSVDHPEKIFMIQLPKPERTTEALEIIKNGLSKNTQPEST
;
A
#
# COMPACT_ATOMS: atom_id res chain seq x y z
N MET A 1 -16.82 13.43 0.72
CA MET A 1 -17.17 12.03 0.42
C MET A 1 -18.57 11.79 0.98
N ALA A 2 -19.46 11.14 0.23
CA ALA A 2 -20.79 10.81 0.77
C ALA A 2 -20.67 9.63 1.75
N SER A 3 -21.59 9.49 2.72
CA SER A 3 -21.54 8.39 3.71
C SER A 3 -21.45 7.01 3.05
N ASN A 4 -22.26 6.77 2.02
CA ASN A 4 -22.26 5.49 1.29
C ASN A 4 -20.92 5.23 0.58
N GLU A 5 -20.26 6.29 0.10
CA GLU A 5 -18.96 6.18 -0.58
C GLU A 5 -17.85 5.84 0.43
N LEU A 6 -17.90 6.42 1.63
CA LEU A 6 -16.97 6.09 2.72
C LEU A 6 -17.10 4.62 3.14
N ASP A 7 -18.33 4.15 3.37
CA ASP A 7 -18.59 2.76 3.73
C ASP A 7 -18.10 1.79 2.64
N GLU A 8 -18.27 2.15 1.37
CA GLU A 8 -17.74 1.37 0.25
C GLU A 8 -16.21 1.28 0.27
N LEU A 9 -15.50 2.38 0.51
CA LEU A 9 -14.04 2.40 0.58
C LEU A 9 -13.53 1.60 1.79
N LEU A 10 -14.18 1.72 2.94
CA LEU A 10 -13.85 0.92 4.14
C LEU A 10 -14.02 -0.58 3.89
N ASN A 11 -15.11 -0.97 3.21
CA ASN A 11 -15.40 -2.36 2.88
C ASN A 11 -14.45 -2.94 1.81
N LYS A 12 -14.04 -2.12 0.84
CA LYS A 12 -13.12 -2.52 -0.25
C LYS A 12 -11.64 -2.45 0.15
N SER A 13 -11.32 -1.80 1.27
CA SER A 13 -9.93 -1.67 1.74
C SER A 13 -9.32 -3.02 2.02
N HIS A 14 -8.10 -3.22 1.55
CA HIS A 14 -7.31 -4.41 1.78
C HIS A 14 -7.01 -4.56 3.27
N LYS A 15 -7.17 -5.78 3.80
CA LYS A 15 -7.10 -6.04 5.24
C LYS A 15 -5.77 -6.67 5.67
N ASP A 16 -5.14 -7.43 4.78
CA ASP A 16 -3.88 -8.12 5.06
C ASP A 16 -2.69 -7.20 4.77
N LEU A 17 -2.49 -6.23 5.66
CA LEU A 17 -1.38 -5.27 5.62
C LEU A 17 -0.58 -5.35 6.92
N SER A 18 0.74 -5.30 6.82
CA SER A 18 1.63 -5.24 7.99
C SER A 18 2.91 -4.48 7.68
N VAL A 19 3.75 -4.29 8.70
CA VAL A 19 5.13 -3.78 8.58
C VAL A 19 6.03 -4.74 9.32
N GLU A 20 6.92 -5.41 8.59
CA GLU A 20 7.79 -6.46 9.14
C GLU A 20 9.26 -6.00 9.13
N ASP A 21 10.05 -6.54 10.05
CA ASP A 21 11.49 -6.32 10.07
C ASP A 21 12.22 -7.27 9.11
N PHE A 22 12.95 -6.69 8.15
CA PHE A 22 13.87 -7.41 7.29
C PHE A 22 15.27 -6.84 7.47
N GLU A 23 16.09 -7.56 8.24
CA GLU A 23 17.48 -7.21 8.52
C GLU A 23 17.63 -5.80 9.14
N GLY A 24 16.73 -5.44 10.06
CA GLY A 24 16.72 -4.13 10.72
C GLY A 24 16.04 -3.02 9.91
N LYS A 25 15.42 -3.35 8.76
CA LYS A 25 14.62 -2.41 7.97
C LYS A 25 13.15 -2.76 8.11
N ARG A 26 12.33 -1.76 8.44
CA ARG A 26 10.87 -1.92 8.53
C ARG A 26 10.26 -1.84 7.14
N VAL A 27 9.77 -2.95 6.61
CA VAL A 27 9.25 -3.03 5.25
C VAL A 27 7.73 -3.25 5.27
N PRO A 28 6.96 -2.41 4.57
CA PRO A 28 5.53 -2.62 4.42
C PRO A 28 5.25 -3.91 3.65
N CYS A 29 4.26 -4.67 4.09
CA CYS A 29 3.89 -5.98 3.57
C CYS A 29 2.43 -6.01 3.14
N ILE A 30 2.16 -6.56 1.96
CA ILE A 30 0.80 -6.84 1.46
C ILE A 30 0.62 -8.35 1.35
N GLY A 31 -0.32 -8.89 2.10
CA GLY A 31 -0.75 -10.29 2.00
C GLY A 31 -1.75 -10.49 0.87
N PHE A 32 -1.59 -11.55 0.08
CA PHE A 32 -2.60 -12.04 -0.85
C PHE A 32 -2.97 -13.49 -0.53
N GLU A 33 -4.17 -13.94 -0.97
CA GLU A 33 -4.53 -15.37 -0.95
C GLU A 33 -3.43 -16.20 -1.62
N GLY A 34 -3.08 -17.36 -1.06
CA GLY A 34 -1.93 -18.14 -1.52
C GLY A 34 -1.98 -18.52 -2.99
N ARG A 35 -3.17 -18.81 -3.54
CA ARG A 35 -3.33 -19.06 -4.98
C ARG A 35 -3.00 -17.84 -5.84
N LYS A 36 -3.42 -16.64 -5.42
CA LYS A 36 -3.12 -15.39 -6.13
C LYS A 36 -1.63 -15.07 -6.03
N PHE A 37 -1.04 -15.25 -4.86
CA PHE A 37 0.40 -15.10 -4.64
C PHE A 37 1.22 -16.05 -5.52
N ASP A 38 0.91 -17.35 -5.50
CA ASP A 38 1.63 -18.36 -6.28
C ASP A 38 1.52 -18.09 -7.80
N ASP A 39 0.34 -17.64 -8.28
CA ASP A 39 0.15 -17.23 -9.68
C ASP A 39 1.04 -16.01 -10.04
N MET A 40 1.07 -14.97 -9.20
CA MET A 40 1.97 -13.83 -9.38
C MET A 40 3.43 -14.26 -9.44
N LEU A 41 3.87 -15.05 -8.47
CA LEU A 41 5.26 -15.48 -8.33
C LEU A 41 5.69 -16.32 -9.56
N SER A 42 4.84 -17.24 -10.01
CA SER A 42 5.13 -18.08 -11.18
C SER A 42 5.36 -17.27 -12.46
N LYS A 43 4.70 -16.13 -12.60
CA LYS A 43 4.78 -15.27 -13.79
C LYS A 43 6.05 -14.41 -13.82
N VAL A 44 6.62 -14.09 -12.66
CA VAL A 44 7.77 -13.16 -12.51
C VAL A 44 9.07 -13.86 -12.13
N SER A 45 9.02 -15.09 -11.63
CA SER A 45 10.19 -15.86 -11.21
C SER A 45 11.23 -16.01 -12.34
N GLY A 46 12.51 -15.79 -11.98
CA GLY A 46 13.64 -15.87 -12.90
C GLY A 46 13.75 -14.74 -13.92
N LYS A 47 12.92 -13.68 -13.83
CA LYS A 47 12.94 -12.53 -14.75
C LYS A 47 13.44 -11.27 -14.05
N PRO A 48 14.09 -10.34 -14.78
CA PRO A 48 14.41 -9.02 -14.25
C PRO A 48 13.11 -8.24 -14.00
N LEU A 49 12.65 -8.19 -12.76
CA LEU A 49 11.37 -7.59 -12.42
C LEU A 49 11.54 -6.11 -12.05
N SER A 50 10.78 -5.26 -12.75
CA SER A 50 10.45 -3.90 -12.34
C SER A 50 8.94 -3.79 -12.11
N VAL A 51 8.55 -2.97 -11.13
CA VAL A 51 7.15 -2.68 -10.81
C VAL A 51 6.95 -1.17 -10.84
N ASP A 52 6.14 -0.67 -11.79
CA ASP A 52 5.68 0.72 -11.75
C ASP A 52 4.58 0.85 -10.70
N THR A 53 4.71 1.87 -9.85
CA THR A 53 3.81 2.10 -8.72
C THR A 53 3.24 3.50 -8.81
N ASN A 54 1.92 3.60 -8.74
CA ASN A 54 1.21 4.87 -8.65
C ASN A 54 0.37 4.87 -7.37
N LEU A 55 0.47 5.95 -6.60
CA LEU A 55 -0.24 6.15 -5.35
C LEU A 55 -1.29 7.24 -5.56
N ASN A 56 -2.55 6.85 -5.67
CA ASN A 56 -3.65 7.78 -5.84
C ASN A 56 -4.30 8.05 -4.49
N ILE A 57 -4.17 9.26 -3.97
CA ILE A 57 -4.68 9.62 -2.64
C ILE A 57 -6.11 10.15 -2.77
N LEU A 58 -7.04 9.50 -2.07
CA LEU A 58 -8.44 9.87 -1.96
C LEU A 58 -8.67 10.43 -0.56
N GLN A 59 -9.04 11.70 -0.46
CA GLN A 59 -9.35 12.34 0.81
C GLN A 59 -10.58 13.21 0.70
N ASP A 60 -11.34 13.31 1.79
CA ASP A 60 -12.61 14.05 1.81
C ASP A 60 -12.52 15.41 2.49
N GLY A 61 -11.36 15.74 3.07
CA GLY A 61 -11.13 16.97 3.82
C GLY A 61 -11.61 16.93 5.27
N LEU A 62 -12.25 15.84 5.71
CA LEU A 62 -12.70 15.60 7.08
C LEU A 62 -11.75 14.69 7.87
N GLY A 63 -10.61 14.34 7.27
CA GLY A 63 -9.61 13.48 7.90
C GLY A 63 -9.67 12.02 7.46
N HIS A 64 -10.59 11.63 6.57
CA HIS A 64 -10.56 10.30 5.97
C HIS A 64 -9.62 10.29 4.77
N VAL A 65 -8.64 9.38 4.79
CA VAL A 65 -7.62 9.27 3.76
C VAL A 65 -7.47 7.81 3.35
N PHE A 66 -7.69 7.56 2.06
CA PHE A 66 -7.43 6.28 1.43
C PHE A 66 -6.35 6.45 0.36
N VAL A 67 -5.58 5.40 0.13
CA VAL A 67 -4.58 5.37 -0.93
C VAL A 67 -4.87 4.18 -1.82
N GLU A 68 -5.18 4.47 -3.07
CA GLU A 68 -5.30 3.46 -4.11
C GLU A 68 -3.92 3.26 -4.74
N MET A 69 -3.29 2.14 -4.39
CA MET A 69 -2.00 1.70 -4.90
C MET A 69 -2.21 0.88 -6.17
N LEU A 70 -1.66 1.35 -7.28
CA LEU A 70 -1.61 0.62 -8.54
C LEU A 70 -0.20 0.06 -8.74
N LEU A 71 -0.06 -1.26 -8.73
CA LEU A 71 1.19 -1.97 -8.98
C LEU A 71 1.13 -2.63 -10.36
N THR A 72 1.98 -2.17 -11.28
CA THR A 72 2.08 -2.70 -12.65
C THR A 72 3.41 -3.42 -12.82
N PHE A 73 3.37 -4.74 -12.93
CA PHE A 73 4.57 -5.55 -13.08
C PHE A 73 5.00 -5.57 -14.55
N SER A 74 6.28 -5.36 -14.80
CA SER A 74 6.89 -5.41 -16.15
C SER A 74 6.75 -6.77 -16.85
N HIS A 75 6.47 -7.84 -16.09
CA HIS A 75 6.27 -9.19 -16.59
C HIS A 75 4.99 -9.82 -16.02
N GLY A 76 4.43 -10.78 -16.76
CA GLY A 76 3.28 -11.55 -16.30
C GLY A 76 1.91 -10.92 -16.57
N GLY A 77 1.87 -9.67 -17.02
CA GLY A 77 0.61 -8.94 -17.22
C GLY A 77 -0.13 -8.67 -15.90
N ILE A 78 0.60 -8.61 -14.79
CA ILE A 78 0.04 -8.43 -13.45
C ILE A 78 -0.19 -6.93 -13.22
N ASN A 79 -1.44 -6.57 -12.96
CA ASN A 79 -1.87 -5.23 -12.61
C ASN A 79 -2.72 -5.32 -11.35
N GLU A 80 -2.18 -4.88 -10.23
CA GLU A 80 -2.87 -4.94 -8.95
C GLU A 80 -3.30 -3.58 -8.49
N LYS A 81 -4.54 -3.54 -8.01
CA LYS A 81 -5.17 -2.34 -7.46
C LYS A 81 -5.51 -2.63 -6.01
N ILE A 82 -4.75 -2.04 -5.09
CA ILE A 82 -4.91 -2.23 -3.65
C ILE A 82 -5.42 -0.92 -3.06
N LEU A 83 -6.57 -0.94 -2.40
CA LEU A 83 -7.07 0.20 -1.65
C LEU A 83 -6.63 0.06 -0.19
N VAL A 84 -5.92 1.05 0.33
CA VAL A 84 -5.42 1.06 1.70
C VAL A 84 -6.10 2.19 2.47
N ASN A 85 -6.68 1.89 3.63
CA ASN A 85 -7.12 2.89 4.58
C ASN A 85 -5.91 3.47 5.32
N ALA A 86 -5.49 4.69 5.00
CA ALA A 86 -4.31 5.30 5.58
C ALA A 86 -4.53 5.78 7.02
N ASN A 87 -5.78 5.97 7.45
CA ASN A 87 -6.11 6.27 8.84
C ASN A 87 -5.61 5.18 9.80
N ASP A 88 -5.72 3.91 9.39
CA ASP A 88 -5.30 2.77 10.21
C ASP A 88 -3.88 2.29 9.89
N ASN A 89 -3.32 2.71 8.75
CA ASN A 89 -2.08 2.16 8.19
C ASN A 89 -1.07 3.26 7.83
N VAL A 90 -1.00 4.36 8.58
CA VAL A 90 -0.02 5.42 8.29
C VAL A 90 1.42 4.91 8.33
N GLU A 91 1.72 4.02 9.27
CA GLU A 91 3.04 3.42 9.45
C GLU A 91 3.49 2.60 8.22
N PHE A 92 2.55 2.01 7.49
CA PHE A 92 2.82 1.32 6.24
C PHE A 92 3.44 2.29 5.22
N PHE A 93 2.88 3.49 5.09
CA PHE A 93 3.39 4.51 4.16
C PHE A 93 4.67 5.18 4.64
N GLU A 94 4.84 5.33 5.96
CA GLU A 94 6.11 5.78 6.55
C GLU A 94 7.24 4.81 6.19
N SER A 95 7.01 3.52 6.42
CA SER A 95 7.95 2.45 6.10
C SER A 95 8.22 2.37 4.59
N LEU A 96 7.19 2.58 3.76
CA LEU A 96 7.32 2.61 2.30
C LEU A 96 8.20 3.77 1.83
N ALA A 97 8.01 4.97 2.39
CA ALA A 97 8.80 6.14 2.04
C ALA A 97 10.25 6.05 2.53
N GLU A 98 10.46 5.47 3.72
CA GLU A 98 11.80 5.28 4.30
C GLU A 98 12.61 4.26 3.53
N THR A 99 12.02 3.09 3.25
CA THR A 99 12.75 1.97 2.67
C THR A 99 12.65 1.90 1.17
N THR A 100 11.60 2.47 0.57
CA THR A 100 11.21 2.29 -0.84
C THR A 100 11.05 0.83 -1.25
N MET A 101 10.91 -0.06 -0.28
CA MET A 101 10.68 -1.49 -0.47
C MET A 101 9.24 -1.82 -0.14
N LEU A 102 8.69 -2.80 -0.84
CA LEU A 102 7.39 -3.38 -0.55
C LEU A 102 7.54 -4.89 -0.59
N ALA A 103 7.08 -5.58 0.44
CA ALA A 103 7.00 -7.02 0.47
C ALA A 103 5.59 -7.47 0.09
N ILE A 104 5.53 -8.55 -0.66
CA ILE A 104 4.30 -9.26 -1.02
C ILE A 104 4.42 -10.67 -0.45
N THR A 105 3.39 -11.13 0.25
CA THR A 105 3.39 -12.44 0.90
C THR A 105 2.08 -13.19 0.67
N SER A 106 2.11 -14.50 0.89
CA SER A 106 0.93 -15.35 0.93
C SER A 106 0.34 -15.34 2.34
N VAL A 107 -0.94 -15.02 2.50
CA VAL A 107 -1.63 -15.08 3.80
C VAL A 107 -1.59 -16.51 4.37
N ASP A 108 -1.71 -17.52 3.51
CA ASP A 108 -1.69 -18.93 3.91
C ASP A 108 -0.28 -19.45 4.26
N HIS A 109 0.75 -18.76 3.78
CA HIS A 109 2.16 -19.15 3.85
C HIS A 109 3.05 -17.92 4.02
N PRO A 110 3.01 -17.25 5.19
CA PRO A 110 3.68 -15.96 5.38
C PRO A 110 5.20 -16.01 5.19
N GLU A 111 5.80 -17.19 5.28
CA GLU A 111 7.22 -17.44 4.99
C GLU A 111 7.59 -17.26 3.51
N LYS A 112 6.61 -17.33 2.60
CA LYS A 112 6.80 -17.08 1.17
C LYS A 112 6.70 -15.58 0.91
N ILE A 113 7.86 -14.93 0.82
CA ILE A 113 7.93 -13.49 0.65
C ILE A 113 8.62 -13.16 -0.67
N PHE A 114 8.05 -12.19 -1.39
CA PHE A 114 8.63 -11.60 -2.57
C PHE A 114 8.74 -10.09 -2.38
N MET A 115 9.97 -9.56 -2.38
CA MET A 115 10.23 -8.14 -2.16
C MET A 115 10.41 -7.41 -3.50
N ILE A 116 9.84 -6.22 -3.58
CA ILE A 116 10.03 -5.28 -4.68
C ILE A 116 10.65 -3.99 -4.18
N GLN A 117 11.55 -3.44 -4.99
CA GLN A 117 12.12 -2.12 -4.81
C GLN A 117 11.37 -1.15 -5.74
N LEU A 118 10.80 -0.09 -5.18
CA LEU A 118 10.10 0.92 -5.97
C LEU A 118 11.11 1.85 -6.67
N PRO A 119 10.88 2.20 -7.95
CA PRO A 119 11.85 2.95 -8.75
C PRO A 119 11.86 4.47 -8.51
N LYS A 120 10.88 5.03 -7.78
CA LYS A 120 10.69 6.49 -7.62
C LYS A 120 10.51 6.87 -6.13
N PRO A 121 11.60 6.95 -5.34
CA PRO A 121 11.58 7.29 -3.92
C PRO A 121 10.82 8.58 -3.60
N GLU A 122 10.98 9.58 -4.46
CA GLU A 122 10.45 10.93 -4.24
C GLU A 122 8.92 10.88 -4.19
N ARG A 123 8.31 10.04 -5.03
CA ARG A 123 6.86 9.86 -5.07
C ARG A 123 6.31 9.24 -3.79
N THR A 124 7.06 8.34 -3.15
CA THR A 124 6.62 7.76 -1.87
C THR A 124 6.68 8.78 -0.74
N THR A 125 7.70 9.64 -0.73
CA THR A 125 7.83 10.74 0.24
C THR A 125 6.75 11.81 0.04
N GLU A 126 6.56 12.28 -1.19
CA GLU A 126 5.51 13.25 -1.53
C GLU A 126 4.11 12.72 -1.16
N ALA A 127 3.84 11.44 -1.47
CA ALA A 127 2.58 10.81 -1.10
C ALA A 127 2.39 10.78 0.43
N LEU A 128 3.43 10.42 1.18
CA LEU A 128 3.38 10.40 2.65
C LEU A 128 3.05 11.77 3.24
N GLU A 129 3.64 12.84 2.71
CA GLU A 129 3.33 14.22 3.15
C GLU A 129 1.86 14.56 2.93
N ILE A 130 1.31 14.24 1.75
CA ILE A 130 -0.11 14.47 1.44
C ILE A 130 -1.00 13.64 2.37
N ILE A 131 -0.66 12.38 2.63
CA ILE A 131 -1.40 11.50 3.56
C ILE A 131 -1.43 12.11 4.96
N LYS A 132 -0.27 12.47 5.52
CA LYS A 132 -0.17 13.06 6.86
C LYS A 132 -0.96 14.36 6.98
N ASN A 133 -0.92 15.20 5.94
CA ASN A 133 -1.69 16.44 5.88
C ASN A 133 -3.20 16.20 5.76
N GLY A 134 -3.63 15.15 5.08
CA GLY A 134 -5.02 14.74 5.03
C GLY A 134 -5.52 14.28 6.39
N LEU A 135 -4.75 13.44 7.08
CA LEU A 135 -5.08 12.87 8.38
C LEU A 135 -5.16 13.91 9.50
N SER A 136 -4.31 14.94 9.49
CA SER A 136 -4.26 15.96 10.53
C SER A 136 -5.53 16.83 10.62
N LYS A 137 -6.39 16.80 9.58
CA LYS A 137 -7.70 17.46 9.60
C LYS A 137 -8.72 16.79 10.53
N ASN A 138 -8.47 15.54 10.94
CA ASN A 138 -9.25 14.87 11.99
C ASN A 138 -8.94 15.44 13.39
N THR A 139 -7.79 16.12 13.56
CA THR A 139 -7.28 16.55 14.86
C THR A 139 -7.54 18.03 15.19
N GLN A 140 -8.16 18.79 14.28
CA GLN A 140 -8.62 20.15 14.58
C GLN A 140 -10.07 20.10 15.08
N PRO A 141 -10.35 20.39 16.36
CA PRO A 141 -11.72 20.64 16.77
C PRO A 141 -12.23 21.86 16.01
N GLU A 142 -13.40 21.74 15.39
CA GLU A 142 -14.13 22.89 14.82
C GLU A 142 -14.16 23.99 15.88
N SER A 143 -13.44 25.07 15.61
CA SER A 143 -13.50 26.26 16.44
C SER A 143 -14.83 26.96 16.11
N THR A 144 -15.87 26.63 16.89
CA THR A 144 -17.12 27.41 16.98
C THR A 144 -16.87 28.85 17.41
#